data_AF-A0A1F7BZ88-F1
#
_entry.id   AF-A0A1F7BZ88-F1
#
_cell.length_a   1.000
_cell.length_b   1.000
_cell.length_c   1.000
_cell.angle_alpha   90.00
_cell.angle_beta   90.00
_cell.angle_gamma   90.00
#
_symmetry.space_group_name_H-M   'P 1'
#
loop_
_entity.id
_entity.type
_entity.pdbx_description
1 polymer ?
#
loop_
_entity_poly.entity_id
_entity_poly.type
_entity_poly.pdbx_seq_one_letter_code
_entity_poly.pdbx_strand_id
1 'polypeptide(L)'
;MERTIASNFVKYLLPLLVGAFVWSLSTKTFAATLYFIGTGSVTNGTAAGTGTIWTRAANWSTVPKATHATSPAVPGASDTAVIMGSGGITLYIRSAVSVGGLLLSESFTGSLVQGSGTLSVGAGGIRIGSGYLIGGSRTLSSSGGITMTGGTIKNINGQLTISGSLSLRKVSSSRPSNFTATGTIVFTGNNASEAFFTNSSNVTTSFRNLIVNLSNIQTGADTTRKLYLSGAGLTLVNNLTVSGGTFDLTRTAVAQPLTVPGNIYVADNSTAKILGANNISLAGNLTVKPAGSLTLSGGTLTLTGTNKTLSGSMIFSGLTKNVTAGDILYFYPGYTYTVNGVQDLSGNSPSTRYLSLLSSVAGQQWKFHAPGRRTLNLVVLKDSNNTAGADKVCLDCTDSGNNSDWSFEAEATVATTTAASTGTGGGGGGGRRTSSASTATPTVVTPAVTPVTPAVSTKVSPIVKALKRRADALQAKITRTKNALKKKSMQRALDRLNKRINAKTK
;
A
#
# COMPACT_ATOMS: atom_id res chain seq x y z
N MET A 1 -48.75 -0.63 58.53
CA MET A 1 -48.75 -0.44 57.06
C MET A 1 -47.55 -1.09 56.38
N GLU A 2 -46.31 -0.91 56.86
CA GLU A 2 -45.10 -1.37 56.16
C GLU A 2 -45.05 -2.88 55.84
N ARG A 3 -45.49 -3.76 56.76
CA ARG A 3 -45.51 -5.22 56.51
C ARG A 3 -46.37 -5.64 55.31
N THR A 4 -47.41 -4.87 54.98
CA THR A 4 -48.29 -5.17 53.82
C THR A 4 -47.63 -4.80 52.50
N ILE A 5 -46.81 -3.74 52.48
CA ILE A 5 -46.12 -3.27 51.27
C ILE A 5 -45.01 -4.27 50.86
N ALA A 6 -44.22 -4.76 51.82
CA ALA A 6 -43.19 -5.75 51.57
C ALA A 6 -43.74 -7.08 50.98
N SER A 7 -44.88 -7.55 51.49
CA SER A 7 -45.54 -8.79 51.01
C SER A 7 -45.97 -8.69 49.55
N ASN A 8 -46.57 -7.56 49.15
CA ASN A 8 -46.98 -7.34 47.77
C ASN A 8 -45.78 -7.12 46.83
N PHE A 9 -44.71 -6.49 47.30
CA PHE A 9 -43.49 -6.29 46.49
C PHE A 9 -42.84 -7.62 46.09
N VAL A 10 -42.76 -8.59 47.01
CA VAL A 10 -42.24 -9.94 46.71
C VAL A 10 -43.18 -10.71 45.77
N LYS A 11 -44.51 -10.64 45.98
CA LYS A 11 -45.48 -11.35 45.13
C LYS A 11 -45.49 -10.91 43.67
N TYR A 12 -45.30 -9.62 43.38
CA TYR A 12 -45.44 -9.10 42.02
C TYR A 12 -44.11 -8.80 41.32
N LEU A 13 -43.06 -8.38 42.04
CA LEU A 13 -41.79 -8.03 41.39
C LEU A 13 -40.94 -9.26 41.06
N LEU A 14 -40.95 -10.28 41.93
CA LEU A 14 -40.12 -11.49 41.77
C LEU A 14 -40.46 -12.30 40.50
N PRO A 15 -41.74 -12.64 40.18
CA PRO A 15 -42.05 -13.33 38.93
C PRO A 15 -41.78 -12.48 37.68
N LEU A 16 -41.82 -11.15 37.79
CA LEU A 16 -41.54 -10.24 36.68
C LEU A 16 -40.02 -10.16 36.40
N LEU A 17 -39.19 -10.15 37.46
CA LEU A 17 -37.74 -10.29 37.36
C LEU A 17 -37.31 -11.66 36.83
N VAL A 18 -37.91 -12.76 37.31
CA VAL A 18 -37.61 -14.12 36.83
C VAL A 18 -38.06 -14.30 35.38
N GLY A 19 -39.25 -13.81 35.01
CA GLY A 19 -39.74 -13.82 33.62
C GLY A 19 -38.83 -13.06 32.67
N ALA A 20 -38.40 -11.85 33.04
CA ALA A 20 -37.45 -11.06 32.28
C ALA A 20 -36.06 -11.72 32.18
N PHE A 21 -35.59 -12.36 33.26
CA PHE A 21 -34.31 -13.07 33.26
C PHE A 21 -34.34 -14.30 32.33
N VAL A 22 -35.40 -15.13 32.43
CA VAL A 22 -35.58 -16.33 31.60
C VAL A 22 -35.77 -15.98 30.11
N TRP A 23 -36.51 -14.92 29.78
CA TRP A 23 -36.61 -14.44 28.39
C TRP A 23 -35.32 -13.78 27.85
N SER A 24 -34.39 -13.41 28.73
CA SER A 24 -33.06 -12.87 28.35
C SER A 24 -31.99 -13.95 28.16
N LEU A 25 -32.27 -15.21 28.50
CA LEU A 25 -31.38 -16.35 28.24
C LEU A 25 -31.41 -16.70 26.74
N SER A 26 -30.80 -15.82 25.95
CA SER A 26 -30.36 -16.13 24.60
C SER A 26 -29.61 -17.45 24.63
N THR A 27 -30.16 -18.46 23.94
CA THR A 27 -29.53 -19.77 23.78
C THR A 27 -28.23 -19.57 23.01
N LYS A 28 -27.12 -19.42 23.75
CA LYS A 28 -25.78 -19.40 23.18
C LYS A 28 -25.51 -20.78 22.60
N THR A 29 -25.83 -20.96 21.32
CA THR A 29 -25.37 -22.07 20.53
C THR A 29 -23.84 -22.05 20.53
N PHE A 30 -23.25 -22.96 21.31
CA PHE A 30 -21.81 -23.12 21.34
C PHE A 30 -21.31 -23.51 19.94
N ALA A 31 -20.17 -22.94 19.53
CA ALA A 31 -19.56 -23.23 18.25
C ALA A 31 -19.29 -24.74 18.11
N ALA A 32 -19.99 -25.41 17.19
CA ALA A 32 -19.73 -26.81 16.92
C ALA A 32 -18.44 -26.96 16.10
N THR A 33 -17.73 -28.08 16.26
CA THR A 33 -16.70 -28.50 15.30
C THR A 33 -17.28 -29.62 14.46
N LEU A 34 -17.25 -29.46 13.14
CA LEU A 34 -17.86 -30.37 12.19
C LEU A 34 -16.84 -30.81 11.14
N TYR A 35 -16.67 -32.12 11.05
CA TYR A 35 -15.71 -32.79 10.20
C TYR A 35 -16.35 -33.17 8.87
N PHE A 36 -15.74 -32.75 7.77
CA PHE A 36 -16.11 -33.24 6.44
C PHE A 36 -15.62 -34.68 6.30
N ILE A 37 -16.54 -35.59 6.01
CA ILE A 37 -16.28 -37.03 5.89
C ILE A 37 -16.38 -37.54 4.44
N GLY A 38 -17.01 -36.76 3.54
CA GLY A 38 -17.12 -37.09 2.12
C GLY A 38 -17.78 -38.44 1.86
N THR A 39 -19.07 -38.60 2.20
CA THR A 39 -19.79 -39.86 1.97
C THR A 39 -19.95 -40.12 0.48
N GLY A 40 -19.13 -41.02 -0.05
CA GLY A 40 -19.15 -41.41 -1.46
C GLY A 40 -17.77 -41.83 -1.95
N SER A 41 -17.44 -43.11 -1.74
CA SER A 41 -16.48 -43.80 -2.61
C SER A 41 -16.89 -43.55 -4.07
N VAL A 42 -15.99 -43.02 -4.89
CA VAL A 42 -16.18 -42.92 -6.35
C VAL A 42 -15.88 -44.27 -7.00
N THR A 43 -16.50 -45.33 -6.47
CA THR A 43 -16.55 -46.65 -7.09
C THR A 43 -17.49 -46.55 -8.29
N ASN A 44 -16.90 -46.62 -9.49
CA ASN A 44 -17.52 -46.53 -10.81
C ASN A 44 -18.04 -45.15 -11.25
N GLY A 45 -17.12 -44.29 -11.68
CA GLY A 45 -17.12 -43.65 -13.02
C GLY A 45 -18.26 -42.74 -13.51
N THR A 46 -19.46 -42.76 -12.93
CA THR A 46 -20.64 -42.06 -13.45
C THR A 46 -21.03 -40.87 -12.58
N ALA A 47 -20.82 -39.67 -13.14
CA ALA A 47 -21.12 -38.35 -12.59
C ALA A 47 -20.39 -37.97 -11.29
N ALA A 48 -20.15 -36.65 -11.12
CA ALA A 48 -19.56 -36.11 -9.90
C ALA A 48 -20.54 -36.27 -8.72
N GLY A 49 -20.34 -37.33 -7.93
CA GLY A 49 -21.25 -37.74 -6.87
C GLY A 49 -21.56 -36.64 -5.86
N THR A 50 -22.79 -36.64 -5.34
CA THR A 50 -23.33 -35.69 -4.37
C THR A 50 -22.57 -35.64 -3.03
N GLY A 51 -21.61 -36.56 -2.81
CA GLY A 51 -20.62 -36.52 -1.72
C GLY A 51 -19.61 -35.37 -1.78
N THR A 52 -19.54 -34.64 -2.89
CA THR A 52 -18.57 -33.55 -3.13
C THR A 52 -19.11 -32.13 -2.88
N ILE A 53 -20.31 -31.98 -2.32
CA ILE A 53 -21.01 -30.69 -2.20
C ILE A 53 -21.04 -30.23 -0.73
N TRP A 54 -20.64 -28.98 -0.48
CA TRP A 54 -20.59 -28.41 0.88
C TRP A 54 -21.94 -28.46 1.61
N THR A 55 -23.03 -28.10 0.92
CA THR A 55 -24.37 -27.90 1.50
C THR A 55 -25.14 -29.18 1.82
N ARG A 56 -24.56 -30.37 1.64
CA ARG A 56 -25.22 -31.63 1.99
C ARG A 56 -24.85 -32.03 3.42
N ALA A 57 -25.82 -32.03 4.33
CA ALA A 57 -25.62 -32.43 5.72
C ALA A 57 -24.96 -33.82 5.88
N ALA A 58 -25.34 -34.77 5.01
CA ALA A 58 -24.75 -36.12 4.96
C ALA A 58 -23.24 -36.17 4.67
N ASN A 59 -22.59 -35.05 4.34
CA ASN A 59 -21.14 -34.99 4.17
C ASN A 59 -20.40 -34.55 5.45
N TRP A 60 -21.12 -34.33 6.56
CA TRP A 60 -20.58 -33.77 7.82
C TRP A 60 -20.83 -34.68 9.03
N SER A 61 -19.92 -34.63 10.00
CA SER A 61 -19.97 -35.38 11.24
C SER A 61 -19.48 -34.55 12.43
N THR A 62 -20.03 -34.77 13.61
CA THR A 62 -19.50 -34.25 14.89
C THR A 62 -18.27 -35.03 15.38
N VAL A 63 -18.01 -36.21 14.83
CA VAL A 63 -16.94 -37.13 15.22
C VAL A 63 -15.82 -37.10 14.17
N PRO A 64 -14.54 -36.90 14.56
CA PRO A 64 -13.43 -36.94 13.62
C PRO A 64 -13.35 -38.29 12.89
N LYS A 65 -13.11 -38.26 11.58
CA LYS A 65 -12.95 -39.46 10.72
C LYS A 65 -14.13 -40.45 10.73
N ALA A 66 -15.35 -40.03 11.08
CA ALA A 66 -16.50 -40.93 10.97
C ALA A 66 -16.71 -41.43 9.54
N THR A 67 -17.10 -42.69 9.38
CA THR A 67 -17.40 -43.30 8.07
C THR A 67 -18.79 -42.92 7.53
N HIS A 68 -19.65 -42.39 8.40
CA HIS A 68 -21.04 -42.02 8.11
C HIS A 68 -21.38 -40.70 8.82
N ALA A 69 -22.37 -39.98 8.32
CA ALA A 69 -22.80 -38.72 8.91
C ALA A 69 -23.44 -38.94 10.28
N THR A 70 -22.80 -38.41 11.32
CA THR A 70 -23.36 -38.34 12.68
C THR A 70 -23.95 -36.96 13.00
N SER A 71 -23.84 -36.01 12.06
CA SER A 71 -24.42 -34.66 12.16
C SER A 71 -25.61 -34.53 11.21
N PRO A 72 -26.78 -34.05 11.66
CA PRO A 72 -27.86 -33.64 10.78
C PRO A 72 -27.62 -32.26 10.12
N ALA A 73 -26.51 -31.57 10.45
CA ALA A 73 -26.27 -30.18 10.10
C ALA A 73 -24.99 -29.95 9.27
N VAL A 74 -25.11 -29.01 8.32
CA VAL A 74 -24.00 -28.37 7.60
C VAL A 74 -23.42 -27.27 8.51
N PRO A 75 -22.09 -27.04 8.53
CA PRO A 75 -21.49 -25.96 9.33
C PRO A 75 -22.06 -24.58 8.99
N GLY A 76 -22.59 -23.91 10.01
CA GLY A 76 -23.09 -22.54 9.95
C GLY A 76 -22.08 -21.52 10.50
N ALA A 77 -22.49 -20.25 10.55
CA ALA A 77 -21.61 -19.11 10.87
C ALA A 77 -21.00 -19.13 12.29
N SER A 78 -21.50 -19.96 13.20
CA SER A 78 -20.92 -20.24 14.51
C SER A 78 -19.80 -21.29 14.49
N ASP A 79 -19.78 -22.17 13.48
CA ASP A 79 -19.14 -23.48 13.59
C ASP A 79 -17.76 -23.51 12.92
N THR A 80 -16.89 -24.41 13.38
CA THR A 80 -15.61 -24.67 12.73
C THR A 80 -15.73 -25.87 11.81
N ALA A 81 -15.61 -25.63 10.50
CA ALA A 81 -15.55 -26.68 9.50
C ALA A 81 -14.11 -27.24 9.40
N VAL A 82 -13.94 -28.54 9.62
CA VAL A 82 -12.67 -29.24 9.53
C VAL A 82 -12.70 -30.21 8.36
N ILE A 83 -11.81 -30.05 7.39
CA ILE A 83 -11.67 -30.95 6.25
C ILE A 83 -10.35 -31.71 6.43
N MET A 84 -10.41 -33.03 6.38
CA MET A 84 -9.28 -33.91 6.66
C MET A 84 -9.31 -35.16 5.79
N GLY A 85 -8.18 -35.88 5.74
CA GLY A 85 -8.09 -37.20 5.11
C GLY A 85 -7.28 -37.25 3.81
N SER A 86 -6.62 -38.39 3.62
CA SER A 86 -5.86 -38.77 2.45
C SER A 86 -6.79 -39.45 1.43
N GLY A 87 -6.92 -38.89 0.22
CA GLY A 87 -7.83 -39.42 -0.81
C GLY A 87 -8.18 -38.45 -1.95
N GLY A 88 -7.54 -37.28 -2.05
CA GLY A 88 -7.71 -36.37 -3.20
C GLY A 88 -9.10 -35.74 -3.37
N ILE A 89 -10.02 -35.90 -2.41
CA ILE A 89 -11.42 -35.48 -2.53
C ILE A 89 -11.53 -33.98 -2.85
N THR A 90 -12.34 -33.65 -3.86
CA THR A 90 -12.65 -32.25 -4.20
C THR A 90 -14.01 -31.87 -3.63
N LEU A 91 -14.05 -30.85 -2.77
CA LEU A 91 -15.25 -30.29 -2.15
C LEU A 91 -15.61 -28.96 -2.82
N TYR A 92 -16.85 -28.82 -3.31
CA TYR A 92 -17.32 -27.64 -4.03
C TYR A 92 -18.27 -26.77 -3.19
N ILE A 93 -17.99 -25.47 -3.17
CA ILE A 93 -18.88 -24.42 -2.67
C ILE A 93 -19.65 -23.85 -3.86
N ARG A 94 -20.94 -24.23 -4.00
CA ARG A 94 -21.81 -23.81 -5.11
C ARG A 94 -22.83 -22.72 -4.73
N SER A 95 -23.06 -22.51 -3.44
CA SER A 95 -23.91 -21.46 -2.86
C SER A 95 -23.08 -20.56 -1.93
N ALA A 96 -23.67 -19.50 -1.38
CA ALA A 96 -23.07 -18.80 -0.25
C ALA A 96 -22.87 -19.75 0.95
N VAL A 97 -21.70 -19.69 1.57
CA VAL A 97 -21.31 -20.42 2.78
C VAL A 97 -20.75 -19.43 3.78
N SER A 98 -21.15 -19.55 5.04
CA SER A 98 -20.61 -18.80 6.17
C SER A 98 -20.29 -19.76 7.31
N VAL A 99 -19.06 -19.73 7.82
CA VAL A 99 -18.59 -20.55 8.94
C VAL A 99 -17.86 -19.71 9.98
N GLY A 100 -17.84 -20.14 11.24
CA GLY A 100 -17.08 -19.49 12.31
C GLY A 100 -15.56 -19.67 12.16
N GLY A 101 -15.13 -20.80 11.61
CA GLY A 101 -13.73 -21.11 11.29
C GLY A 101 -13.61 -22.19 10.20
N LEU A 102 -12.45 -22.25 9.53
CA LEU A 102 -12.15 -23.24 8.50
C LEU A 102 -10.75 -23.83 8.70
N LEU A 103 -10.65 -25.15 8.78
CA LEU A 103 -9.40 -25.88 8.89
C LEU A 103 -9.27 -26.92 7.77
N LEU A 104 -8.32 -26.73 6.85
CA LEU A 104 -7.78 -27.79 6.01
C LEU A 104 -6.65 -28.47 6.79
N SER A 105 -6.89 -29.69 7.26
CA SER A 105 -5.97 -30.40 8.15
C SER A 105 -4.64 -30.73 7.47
N GLU A 106 -3.64 -31.08 8.27
CA GLU A 106 -2.36 -31.54 7.74
C GLU A 106 -2.42 -32.85 6.96
N SER A 107 -3.44 -33.70 7.19
CA SER A 107 -3.63 -34.93 6.42
C SER A 107 -4.44 -34.73 5.13
N PHE A 108 -4.98 -33.53 4.89
CA PHE A 108 -5.79 -33.27 3.71
C PHE A 108 -4.93 -33.29 2.44
N THR A 109 -5.39 -34.01 1.42
CA THR A 109 -4.70 -34.13 0.11
C THR A 109 -5.56 -33.64 -1.05
N GLY A 110 -6.82 -33.29 -0.76
CA GLY A 110 -7.81 -32.88 -1.75
C GLY A 110 -7.83 -31.38 -2.01
N SER A 111 -8.95 -30.93 -2.58
CA SER A 111 -9.19 -29.52 -2.93
C SER A 111 -10.51 -29.02 -2.34
N LEU A 112 -10.50 -27.85 -1.70
CA LEU A 112 -11.71 -27.06 -1.46
C LEU A 112 -11.82 -26.00 -2.56
N VAL A 113 -12.89 -26.06 -3.35
CA VAL A 113 -13.08 -25.23 -4.55
C VAL A 113 -14.26 -24.28 -4.35
N GLN A 114 -13.98 -22.99 -4.38
CA GLN A 114 -14.97 -21.95 -4.54
C GLN A 114 -15.50 -21.96 -5.99
N GLY A 115 -16.65 -22.60 -6.19
CA GLY A 115 -17.35 -22.60 -7.47
C GLY A 115 -18.14 -21.31 -7.68
N SER A 116 -19.45 -21.45 -7.92
CA SER A 116 -20.37 -20.31 -8.08
C SER A 116 -20.63 -19.50 -6.81
N GLY A 117 -20.29 -20.05 -5.63
CA GLY A 117 -20.63 -19.49 -4.33
C GLY A 117 -19.61 -18.53 -3.71
N THR A 118 -20.02 -17.84 -2.65
CA THR A 118 -19.12 -17.10 -1.74
C THR A 118 -18.74 -17.96 -0.54
N LEU A 119 -17.56 -17.71 0.02
CA LEU A 119 -17.12 -18.31 1.28
C LEU A 119 -16.75 -17.18 2.25
N SER A 120 -17.47 -17.09 3.36
CA SER A 120 -17.13 -16.21 4.48
C SER A 120 -16.73 -17.03 5.70
N VAL A 121 -15.63 -16.65 6.32
CA VAL A 121 -15.08 -17.31 7.51
C VAL A 121 -14.99 -16.30 8.64
N GLY A 122 -15.43 -16.71 9.82
CA GLY A 122 -15.53 -15.89 11.03
C GLY A 122 -14.19 -15.66 11.73
N ALA A 123 -14.26 -15.28 13.00
CA ALA A 123 -13.11 -14.95 13.83
C ALA A 123 -12.14 -16.13 14.05
N GLY A 124 -12.58 -17.38 13.88
CA GLY A 124 -11.71 -18.56 13.91
C GLY A 124 -10.67 -18.60 12.78
N GLY A 125 -10.96 -17.88 11.68
CA GLY A 125 -10.07 -17.71 10.54
C GLY A 125 -9.93 -18.96 9.67
N ILE A 126 -9.08 -18.84 8.65
CA ILE A 126 -8.74 -19.94 7.73
C ILE A 126 -7.38 -20.51 8.13
N ARG A 127 -7.31 -21.83 8.34
CA ARG A 127 -6.08 -22.54 8.67
C ARG A 127 -5.84 -23.63 7.62
N ILE A 128 -4.65 -23.65 7.03
CA ILE A 128 -4.29 -24.63 6.00
C ILE A 128 -2.95 -25.28 6.35
N GLY A 129 -3.01 -26.56 6.72
CA GLY A 129 -1.82 -27.41 6.84
C GLY A 129 -1.48 -28.14 5.55
N SER A 130 -2.46 -28.37 4.67
CA SER A 130 -2.28 -29.18 3.45
C SER A 130 -3.40 -29.01 2.43
N GLY A 131 -3.26 -29.67 1.28
CA GLY A 131 -4.23 -29.69 0.18
C GLY A 131 -4.32 -28.36 -0.56
N TYR A 132 -5.43 -28.15 -1.26
CA TYR A 132 -5.67 -26.95 -2.05
C TYR A 132 -6.89 -26.18 -1.55
N LEU A 133 -6.79 -24.85 -1.45
CA LEU A 133 -7.92 -23.93 -1.44
C LEU A 133 -7.91 -23.18 -2.78
N ILE A 134 -8.85 -23.51 -3.65
CA ILE A 134 -8.98 -22.93 -4.98
C ILE A 134 -10.11 -21.90 -4.92
N GLY A 135 -9.74 -20.63 -5.06
CA GLY A 135 -10.71 -19.53 -5.15
C GLY A 135 -11.47 -19.50 -6.47
N GLY A 136 -12.35 -18.52 -6.61
CA GLY A 136 -13.06 -18.22 -7.86
C GLY A 136 -13.05 -16.73 -8.18
N SER A 137 -14.01 -16.30 -9.00
CA SER A 137 -14.30 -14.88 -9.28
C SER A 137 -15.16 -14.20 -8.20
N ARG A 138 -15.72 -14.99 -7.27
CA ARG A 138 -16.52 -14.50 -6.13
C ARG A 138 -15.65 -14.09 -4.95
N THR A 139 -16.24 -13.37 -4.00
CA THR A 139 -15.55 -12.96 -2.77
C THR A 139 -15.25 -14.16 -1.87
N LEU A 140 -14.01 -14.25 -1.42
CA LEU A 140 -13.57 -15.05 -0.27
C LEU A 140 -13.29 -14.07 0.87
N SER A 141 -13.88 -14.28 2.04
CA SER A 141 -13.67 -13.40 3.19
C SER A 141 -13.29 -14.16 4.46
N SER A 142 -12.39 -13.59 5.26
CA SER A 142 -12.04 -14.06 6.60
C SER A 142 -12.05 -12.86 7.54
N SER A 143 -12.95 -12.84 8.53
CA SER A 143 -12.89 -11.83 9.59
C SER A 143 -11.83 -12.15 10.64
N GLY A 144 -11.48 -13.43 10.81
CA GLY A 144 -10.24 -13.86 11.45
C GLY A 144 -9.02 -13.75 10.50
N GLY A 145 -7.87 -14.25 10.95
CA GLY A 145 -6.68 -14.35 10.12
C GLY A 145 -6.69 -15.55 9.17
N ILE A 146 -5.73 -15.57 8.25
CA ILE A 146 -5.39 -16.72 7.40
C ILE A 146 -4.00 -17.21 7.78
N THR A 147 -3.89 -18.46 8.20
CA THR A 147 -2.61 -19.11 8.54
C THR A 147 -2.40 -20.32 7.65
N MET A 148 -1.32 -20.30 6.86
CA MET A 148 -0.90 -21.41 6.01
C MET A 148 0.45 -21.93 6.50
N THR A 149 0.51 -23.20 6.87
CA THR A 149 1.74 -23.92 7.25
C THR A 149 2.20 -24.92 6.18
N GLY A 150 1.30 -25.30 5.29
CA GLY A 150 1.53 -26.10 4.08
C GLY A 150 0.35 -25.96 3.11
N GLY A 151 0.43 -26.62 1.95
CA GLY A 151 -0.65 -26.63 0.97
C GLY A 151 -0.61 -25.46 -0.02
N THR A 152 -1.72 -25.20 -0.71
CA THR A 152 -1.75 -24.20 -1.79
C THR A 152 -3.07 -23.42 -1.82
N ILE A 153 -2.99 -22.11 -1.72
CA ILE A 153 -4.07 -21.18 -2.07
C ILE A 153 -3.83 -20.69 -3.51
N LYS A 154 -4.80 -20.87 -4.42
CA LYS A 154 -4.66 -20.42 -5.82
C LYS A 154 -5.97 -19.96 -6.45
N ASN A 155 -5.88 -19.31 -7.61
CA ASN A 155 -7.01 -18.91 -8.47
C ASN A 155 -8.06 -18.02 -7.79
N ILE A 156 -7.66 -17.25 -6.77
CA ILE A 156 -8.49 -16.16 -6.24
C ILE A 156 -8.49 -15.04 -7.28
N ASN A 157 -9.38 -15.15 -8.26
CA ASN A 157 -9.57 -14.18 -9.35
C ASN A 157 -10.42 -12.98 -8.91
N GLY A 158 -11.31 -13.17 -7.94
CA GLY A 158 -12.17 -12.15 -7.35
C GLY A 158 -11.46 -11.32 -6.27
N GLN A 159 -12.17 -11.11 -5.16
CA GLN A 159 -11.64 -10.40 -3.99
C GLN A 159 -11.40 -11.35 -2.83
N LEU A 160 -10.21 -11.28 -2.23
CA LEU A 160 -9.93 -11.84 -0.91
C LEU A 160 -9.96 -10.72 0.13
N THR A 161 -10.94 -10.74 1.02
CA THR A 161 -11.02 -9.79 2.15
C THR A 161 -10.53 -10.46 3.42
N ILE A 162 -9.53 -9.86 4.08
CA ILE A 162 -8.95 -10.35 5.34
C ILE A 162 -9.08 -9.23 6.37
N SER A 163 -9.79 -9.47 7.47
CA SER A 163 -9.73 -8.53 8.61
C SER A 163 -8.59 -8.87 9.56
N GLY A 164 -8.21 -10.14 9.71
CA GLY A 164 -7.07 -10.56 10.53
C GLY A 164 -5.69 -10.46 9.84
N SER A 165 -4.73 -11.19 10.41
CA SER A 165 -3.38 -11.35 9.84
C SER A 165 -3.35 -12.41 8.72
N LEU A 166 -2.44 -12.25 7.76
CA LEU A 166 -2.07 -13.25 6.76
C LEU A 166 -0.68 -13.80 7.07
N SER A 167 -0.62 -15.04 7.55
CA SER A 167 0.62 -15.72 7.92
C SER A 167 0.89 -16.89 6.97
N LEU A 168 1.89 -16.72 6.11
CA LEU A 168 2.32 -17.71 5.13
C LEU A 168 3.68 -18.27 5.56
N ARG A 169 3.67 -19.51 6.03
CA ARG A 169 4.85 -20.23 6.52
C ARG A 169 4.96 -21.58 5.80
N LYS A 170 6.18 -22.08 5.67
CA LYS A 170 6.45 -23.44 5.22
C LYS A 170 7.09 -24.19 6.39
N VAL A 171 6.50 -25.29 6.83
CA VAL A 171 7.01 -26.06 8.00
C VAL A 171 7.96 -27.20 7.63
N SER A 172 7.97 -27.64 6.38
CA SER A 172 8.89 -28.70 5.90
C SER A 172 9.14 -28.59 4.39
N SER A 173 10.29 -29.05 3.92
CA SER A 173 10.68 -29.02 2.49
C SER A 173 9.68 -29.73 1.57
N SER A 174 9.21 -30.91 2.01
CA SER A 174 8.27 -31.82 1.32
C SER A 174 6.84 -31.28 1.17
N ARG A 175 6.48 -30.24 1.91
CA ARG A 175 5.13 -29.65 1.91
C ARG A 175 5.24 -28.20 1.44
N PRO A 176 5.21 -27.93 0.13
CA PRO A 176 5.27 -26.56 -0.37
C PRO A 176 4.06 -25.76 0.15
N SER A 177 4.32 -24.48 0.43
CA SER A 177 3.34 -23.48 0.77
C SER A 177 3.29 -22.49 -0.40
N ASN A 178 2.24 -22.55 -1.21
CA ASN A 178 2.07 -21.68 -2.38
C ASN A 178 0.85 -20.78 -2.22
N PHE A 179 0.99 -19.48 -2.48
CA PHE A 179 -0.12 -18.53 -2.41
C PHE A 179 -0.19 -17.69 -3.69
N THR A 180 -1.29 -17.81 -4.43
CA THR A 180 -1.52 -17.03 -5.66
C THR A 180 -2.90 -16.39 -5.65
N ALA A 181 -2.94 -15.06 -5.52
CA ALA A 181 -4.12 -14.23 -5.72
C ALA A 181 -3.96 -13.39 -6.99
N THR A 182 -4.62 -13.85 -8.05
CA THR A 182 -4.71 -13.22 -9.37
C THR A 182 -5.65 -12.01 -9.40
N GLY A 183 -6.55 -11.89 -8.43
CA GLY A 183 -7.43 -10.76 -8.20
C GLY A 183 -6.89 -9.77 -7.15
N THR A 184 -7.77 -9.28 -6.28
CA THR A 184 -7.42 -8.24 -5.30
C THR A 184 -7.47 -8.77 -3.87
N ILE A 185 -6.38 -8.59 -3.11
CA ILE A 185 -6.41 -8.73 -1.66
C ILE A 185 -6.78 -7.39 -1.02
N VAL A 186 -7.71 -7.41 -0.08
CA VAL A 186 -8.11 -6.27 0.73
C VAL A 186 -7.93 -6.60 2.19
N PHE A 187 -7.02 -5.92 2.87
CA PHE A 187 -6.96 -5.93 4.32
C PHE A 187 -7.95 -4.92 4.88
N THR A 188 -8.95 -5.40 5.62
CA THR A 188 -9.95 -4.60 6.33
C THR A 188 -9.64 -4.53 7.82
N GLY A 189 -10.20 -3.57 8.56
CA GLY A 189 -9.89 -3.42 9.99
C GLY A 189 -10.34 -4.60 10.87
N ASN A 190 -9.39 -5.20 11.61
CA ASN A 190 -9.48 -6.43 12.44
C ASN A 190 -10.34 -6.38 13.73
N ASN A 191 -11.05 -5.28 14.01
CA ASN A 191 -11.24 -4.73 15.37
C ASN A 191 -9.92 -4.48 16.14
N ALA A 192 -8.99 -5.44 16.22
CA ALA A 192 -7.63 -5.27 16.76
C ALA A 192 -6.82 -4.16 16.05
N SER A 193 -5.89 -3.55 16.78
CA SER A 193 -5.05 -2.45 16.29
C SER A 193 -3.97 -2.91 15.29
N GLU A 194 -3.51 -4.16 15.36
CA GLU A 194 -2.47 -4.67 14.46
C GLU A 194 -2.97 -5.84 13.59
N ALA A 195 -2.52 -5.85 12.34
CA ALA A 195 -2.56 -6.98 11.43
C ALA A 195 -1.14 -7.25 10.90
N PHE A 196 -0.84 -8.52 10.63
CA PHE A 196 0.48 -8.95 10.17
C PHE A 196 0.35 -9.60 8.80
N PHE A 197 1.21 -9.21 7.88
CA PHE A 197 1.54 -9.98 6.70
C PHE A 197 2.91 -10.62 6.95
N THR A 198 2.96 -11.95 7.04
CA THR A 198 4.20 -12.71 7.21
C THR A 198 4.38 -13.65 6.04
N ASN A 199 5.51 -13.54 5.34
CA ASN A 199 5.86 -14.38 4.20
C ASN A 199 7.23 -15.05 4.42
N SER A 200 7.27 -16.35 4.69
CA SER A 200 8.55 -17.06 4.86
C SER A 200 9.30 -17.20 3.52
N SER A 201 10.63 -17.20 3.55
CA SER A 201 11.51 -17.28 2.36
C SER A 201 11.31 -18.48 1.45
N ASN A 202 10.63 -19.51 1.93
CA ASN A 202 10.33 -20.73 1.17
C ASN A 202 8.85 -20.83 0.73
N VAL A 203 8.12 -19.71 0.70
CA VAL A 203 6.74 -19.62 0.22
C VAL A 203 6.75 -18.89 -1.12
N THR A 204 6.24 -19.53 -2.17
CA THR A 204 6.02 -18.85 -3.45
C THR A 204 4.74 -18.03 -3.35
N THR A 205 4.85 -16.71 -3.51
CA THR A 205 3.71 -15.79 -3.43
C THR A 205 3.54 -14.96 -4.70
N SER A 206 2.30 -14.76 -5.14
CA SER A 206 1.96 -13.80 -6.20
C SER A 206 0.65 -13.09 -5.88
N PHE A 207 0.67 -11.76 -5.91
CA PHE A 207 -0.45 -10.88 -5.56
C PHE A 207 -0.65 -9.85 -6.66
N ARG A 208 -1.81 -9.84 -7.35
CA ARG A 208 -2.02 -8.81 -8.39
C ARG A 208 -2.21 -7.44 -7.77
N ASN A 209 -3.29 -7.23 -7.01
CA ASN A 209 -3.56 -5.95 -6.34
C ASN A 209 -3.59 -6.13 -4.83
N LEU A 210 -3.07 -5.15 -4.10
CA LEU A 210 -3.17 -5.06 -2.65
C LEU A 210 -3.85 -3.75 -2.23
N ILE A 211 -4.91 -3.85 -1.43
CA ILE A 211 -5.59 -2.71 -0.80
C ILE A 211 -5.46 -2.83 0.73
N VAL A 212 -4.96 -1.78 1.36
CA VAL A 212 -4.91 -1.62 2.82
C VAL A 212 -5.99 -0.62 3.22
N ASN A 213 -7.07 -1.12 3.84
CA ASN A 213 -8.25 -0.37 4.23
C ASN A 213 -8.64 -0.65 5.69
N LEU A 214 -7.74 -0.33 6.62
CA LEU A 214 -7.93 -0.58 8.05
C LEU A 214 -8.83 0.47 8.74
N SER A 215 -9.23 1.52 8.02
CA SER A 215 -10.03 2.65 8.52
C SER A 215 -11.52 2.33 8.67
N ASN A 216 -11.88 1.21 9.28
CA ASN A 216 -13.28 1.00 9.66
C ASN A 216 -13.58 1.87 10.90
N ILE A 217 -14.40 2.90 10.69
CA ILE A 217 -14.57 4.03 11.60
C ILE A 217 -15.59 3.70 12.70
N GLN A 218 -15.14 3.72 13.96
CA GLN A 218 -15.97 4.21 15.05
C GLN A 218 -15.22 5.26 15.87
N THR A 219 -15.54 6.53 15.59
CA THR A 219 -15.55 7.63 16.55
C THR A 219 -14.31 7.88 17.42
N GLY A 220 -13.21 8.28 16.78
CA GLY A 220 -12.22 9.17 17.40
C GLY A 220 -10.84 8.57 17.69
N ALA A 221 -9.82 9.33 17.30
CA ALA A 221 -8.42 9.25 17.73
C ALA A 221 -7.56 8.01 17.35
N ASP A 222 -8.10 6.85 16.99
CA ASP A 222 -7.23 5.67 16.75
C ASP A 222 -6.45 5.72 15.41
N THR A 223 -5.25 6.30 15.48
CA THR A 223 -4.24 6.32 14.41
C THR A 223 -3.32 5.10 14.42
N THR A 224 -3.50 4.15 15.35
CA THR A 224 -2.55 3.04 15.58
C THR A 224 -2.71 1.89 14.60
N ARG A 225 -3.78 1.87 13.79
CA ARG A 225 -4.13 0.71 12.96
C ARG A 225 -3.10 0.45 11.87
N LYS A 226 -2.38 -0.67 12.00
CA LYS A 226 -1.21 -1.02 11.19
C LYS A 226 -1.32 -2.40 10.54
N LEU A 227 -0.92 -2.50 9.27
CA LEU A 227 -0.56 -3.74 8.60
C LEU A 227 0.96 -3.80 8.49
N TYR A 228 1.59 -4.70 9.24
CA TYR A 228 3.04 -4.88 9.20
C TYR A 228 3.45 -5.90 8.14
N LEU A 229 4.45 -5.57 7.32
CA LEU A 229 5.14 -6.57 6.49
C LEU A 229 6.26 -7.26 7.30
N SER A 230 6.46 -8.56 7.07
CA SER A 230 7.53 -9.36 7.69
C SER A 230 7.90 -10.57 6.82
N GLY A 231 9.17 -10.97 6.88
CA GLY A 231 9.73 -12.10 6.14
C GLY A 231 10.37 -11.69 4.80
N ALA A 232 10.20 -12.52 3.78
CA ALA A 232 10.91 -12.47 2.50
C ALA A 232 10.44 -11.38 1.52
N GLY A 233 10.01 -10.23 2.04
CA GLY A 233 9.46 -9.13 1.26
C GLY A 233 8.10 -9.43 0.63
N LEU A 234 7.69 -8.51 -0.25
CA LEU A 234 6.42 -8.54 -0.96
C LEU A 234 6.62 -8.05 -2.38
N THR A 235 6.31 -8.90 -3.35
CA THR A 235 6.22 -8.52 -4.76
C THR A 235 4.77 -8.55 -5.20
N LEU A 236 4.28 -7.41 -5.68
CA LEU A 236 2.99 -7.30 -6.35
C LEU A 236 3.18 -7.52 -7.86
N VAL A 237 2.09 -7.79 -8.58
CA VAL A 237 2.07 -7.84 -10.06
C VAL A 237 1.48 -6.55 -10.64
N ASN A 238 0.71 -5.79 -9.86
CA ASN A 238 0.08 -4.54 -10.27
C ASN A 238 0.11 -3.50 -9.13
N ASN A 239 -1.04 -2.98 -8.68
CA ASN A 239 -1.12 -1.79 -7.84
C ASN A 239 -1.11 -2.09 -6.32
N LEU A 240 -0.54 -1.15 -5.56
CA LEU A 240 -0.74 -0.99 -4.11
C LEU A 240 -1.64 0.22 -3.85
N THR A 241 -2.67 0.04 -3.04
CA THR A 241 -3.55 1.12 -2.56
C THR A 241 -3.59 1.12 -1.03
N VAL A 242 -3.33 2.26 -0.40
CA VAL A 242 -3.61 2.48 1.03
C VAL A 242 -4.75 3.49 1.14
N SER A 243 -5.96 3.00 1.41
CA SER A 243 -7.14 3.85 1.57
C SER A 243 -7.39 4.29 3.01
N GLY A 244 -6.78 3.60 3.99
CA GLY A 244 -6.85 3.97 5.39
C GLY A 244 -6.10 3.02 6.31
N GLY A 245 -5.64 3.54 7.43
CA GLY A 245 -4.63 2.90 8.27
C GLY A 245 -3.21 2.93 7.67
N THR A 246 -2.26 2.46 8.46
CA THR A 246 -0.84 2.50 8.12
C THR A 246 -0.39 1.16 7.53
N PHE A 247 0.20 1.18 6.35
CA PHE A 247 1.01 0.09 5.83
C PHE A 247 2.45 0.29 6.32
N ASP A 248 2.93 -0.62 7.16
CA ASP A 248 4.14 -0.44 7.97
C ASP A 248 5.25 -1.42 7.55
N LEU A 249 6.27 -0.88 6.90
CA LEU A 249 7.48 -1.56 6.44
C LEU A 249 8.69 -1.22 7.33
N THR A 250 8.48 -0.73 8.56
CA THR A 250 9.57 -0.33 9.48
C THR A 250 10.10 -1.46 10.35
N ARG A 251 9.36 -2.56 10.51
CA ARG A 251 9.84 -3.73 11.28
C ARG A 251 11.01 -4.40 10.56
N THR A 252 12.06 -4.71 11.32
CA THR A 252 13.38 -5.19 10.86
C THR A 252 13.37 -6.58 10.20
N ALA A 253 12.23 -7.28 10.20
CA ALA A 253 12.11 -8.64 9.68
C ALA A 253 11.86 -8.73 8.16
N VAL A 254 11.89 -7.62 7.42
CA VAL A 254 11.65 -7.60 5.96
C VAL A 254 12.97 -7.75 5.21
N ALA A 255 13.29 -8.97 4.79
CA ALA A 255 14.58 -9.32 4.17
C ALA A 255 14.74 -8.93 2.70
N GLN A 256 13.67 -8.46 2.04
CA GLN A 256 13.65 -8.14 0.60
C GLN A 256 12.77 -6.90 0.34
N PRO A 257 13.07 -6.09 -0.69
CA PRO A 257 12.32 -4.87 -0.98
C PRO A 257 10.84 -5.13 -1.26
N LEU A 258 10.00 -4.14 -0.97
CA LEU A 258 8.66 -4.07 -1.53
C LEU A 258 8.77 -3.77 -3.03
N THR A 259 8.27 -4.65 -3.89
CA THR A 259 8.29 -4.44 -5.35
C THR A 259 6.87 -4.24 -5.88
N VAL A 260 6.62 -3.10 -6.53
CA VAL A 260 5.32 -2.72 -7.09
C VAL A 260 5.49 -2.35 -8.57
N PRO A 261 5.16 -3.27 -9.51
CA PRO A 261 5.23 -2.98 -10.94
C PRO A 261 4.17 -1.96 -11.40
N GLY A 262 3.00 -1.95 -10.75
CA GLY A 262 1.96 -0.95 -10.97
C GLY A 262 2.19 0.32 -10.14
N ASN A 263 1.10 1.02 -9.85
CA ASN A 263 1.11 2.29 -9.12
C ASN A 263 1.03 2.07 -7.60
N ILE A 264 1.53 3.05 -6.84
CA ILE A 264 1.24 3.20 -5.41
C ILE A 264 0.30 4.40 -5.24
N TYR A 265 -0.85 4.17 -4.59
CA TYR A 265 -1.85 5.20 -4.27
C TYR A 265 -2.12 5.26 -2.78
N VAL A 266 -1.95 6.44 -2.18
CA VAL A 266 -2.33 6.75 -0.79
C VAL A 266 -3.50 7.75 -0.83
N ALA A 267 -4.64 7.34 -0.29
CA ALA A 267 -5.89 8.10 -0.38
C ALA A 267 -5.92 9.37 0.48
N ASP A 268 -6.93 10.21 0.24
CA ASP A 268 -7.13 11.48 0.95
C ASP A 268 -7.73 11.25 2.34
N ASN A 269 -6.95 10.62 3.22
CA ASN A 269 -7.36 10.17 4.54
C ASN A 269 -6.18 10.30 5.50
N SER A 270 -6.35 11.02 6.61
CA SER A 270 -5.30 11.26 7.62
C SER A 270 -4.78 10.00 8.32
N THR A 271 -5.49 8.88 8.19
CA THR A 271 -5.05 7.57 8.64
C THR A 271 -4.31 6.77 7.57
N ALA A 272 -4.45 7.11 6.28
CA ALA A 272 -3.82 6.39 5.17
C ALA A 272 -2.33 6.75 5.09
N LYS A 273 -1.47 5.80 5.47
CA LYS A 273 -0.02 6.03 5.57
C LYS A 273 0.79 4.88 5.00
N ILE A 274 1.92 5.21 4.39
CA ILE A 274 3.01 4.26 4.15
C ILE A 274 4.20 4.70 5.00
N LEU A 275 4.64 3.83 5.91
CA LEU A 275 5.88 4.00 6.67
C LEU A 275 6.87 2.92 6.22
N GLY A 276 8.15 3.25 6.09
CA GLY A 276 9.15 2.24 5.75
C GLY A 276 10.56 2.53 6.22
N ALA A 277 11.28 1.47 6.57
CA ALA A 277 12.72 1.48 6.80
C ALA A 277 13.50 0.65 5.75
N ASN A 278 12.78 0.06 4.80
CA ASN A 278 13.28 -0.88 3.81
C ASN A 278 13.09 -0.34 2.39
N ASN A 279 13.86 -0.86 1.44
CA ASN A 279 13.81 -0.45 0.04
C ASN A 279 12.44 -0.71 -0.62
N ILE A 280 12.04 0.18 -1.53
CA ILE A 280 10.86 0.04 -2.37
C ILE A 280 11.28 0.15 -3.84
N SER A 281 10.94 -0.83 -4.66
CA SER A 281 11.07 -0.75 -6.13
C SER A 281 9.71 -0.48 -6.75
N LEU A 282 9.60 0.57 -7.57
CA LEU A 282 8.34 1.05 -8.14
C LEU A 282 8.45 1.26 -9.65
N ALA A 283 7.62 0.58 -10.45
CA ALA A 283 7.60 0.73 -11.91
C ALA A 283 6.37 1.49 -12.47
N GLY A 284 5.37 1.82 -11.64
CA GLY A 284 4.28 2.75 -11.97
C GLY A 284 4.38 4.10 -11.23
N ASN A 285 3.29 4.87 -11.20
CA ASN A 285 3.25 6.20 -10.58
C ASN A 285 3.10 6.12 -9.05
N LEU A 286 3.46 7.21 -8.37
CA LEU A 286 3.28 7.37 -6.92
C LEU A 286 2.39 8.59 -6.65
N THR A 287 1.23 8.36 -6.04
CA THR A 287 0.29 9.43 -5.68
C THR A 287 -0.05 9.36 -4.20
N VAL A 288 0.24 10.44 -3.47
CA VAL A 288 -0.20 10.68 -2.10
C VAL A 288 -1.16 11.88 -2.13
N LYS A 289 -2.41 11.67 -1.70
CA LYS A 289 -3.41 12.73 -1.62
C LYS A 289 -3.21 13.62 -0.37
N PRO A 290 -3.73 14.86 -0.33
CA PRO A 290 -3.34 15.88 0.65
C PRO A 290 -3.40 15.49 2.13
N ALA A 291 -4.34 14.65 2.55
CA ALA A 291 -4.43 14.19 3.94
C ALA A 291 -3.61 12.90 4.22
N GLY A 292 -3.23 12.14 3.19
CA GLY A 292 -2.40 10.94 3.34
C GLY A 292 -0.91 11.27 3.54
N SER A 293 -0.09 10.28 3.88
CA SER A 293 1.36 10.49 4.03
C SER A 293 2.20 9.29 3.61
N LEU A 294 3.34 9.54 2.97
CA LEU A 294 4.39 8.55 2.75
C LEU A 294 5.71 9.04 3.39
N THR A 295 6.28 8.20 4.25
CA THR A 295 7.54 8.47 4.95
C THR A 295 8.41 7.21 4.92
N LEU A 296 9.47 7.22 4.13
CA LEU A 296 10.53 6.22 4.20
C LEU A 296 11.62 6.78 5.11
N SER A 297 11.60 6.41 6.39
CA SER A 297 12.61 6.80 7.38
C SER A 297 13.94 6.05 7.21
N GLY A 298 13.96 4.99 6.42
CA GLY A 298 15.14 4.24 6.00
C GLY A 298 14.91 3.60 4.63
N GLY A 299 15.99 3.10 4.02
CA GLY A 299 15.96 2.49 2.69
C GLY A 299 15.74 3.49 1.55
N THR A 300 15.76 2.97 0.32
CA THR A 300 15.70 3.74 -0.92
C THR A 300 14.42 3.45 -1.69
N LEU A 301 13.74 4.50 -2.18
CA LEU A 301 12.76 4.37 -3.25
C LEU A 301 13.50 4.32 -4.60
N THR A 302 13.51 3.16 -5.24
CA THR A 302 14.07 2.95 -6.58
C THR A 302 12.93 3.01 -7.60
N LEU A 303 12.96 4.03 -8.46
CA LEU A 303 12.02 4.18 -9.56
C LEU A 303 12.55 3.43 -10.79
N THR A 304 11.77 2.48 -11.30
CA THR A 304 12.13 1.58 -12.41
C THR A 304 11.17 1.74 -13.60
N GLY A 305 11.44 1.09 -14.73
CA GLY A 305 10.66 1.29 -15.97
C GLY A 305 10.85 2.69 -16.57
N THR A 306 9.92 3.11 -17.41
CA THR A 306 9.91 4.38 -18.18
C THR A 306 9.30 5.54 -17.38
N ASN A 307 8.65 6.50 -18.04
CA ASN A 307 8.09 7.72 -17.46
C ASN A 307 7.33 7.50 -16.14
N LYS A 308 7.42 8.49 -15.25
CA LYS A 308 6.84 8.45 -13.90
C LYS A 308 6.22 9.79 -13.53
N THR A 309 5.17 9.73 -12.72
CA THR A 309 4.64 10.90 -12.00
C THR A 309 4.66 10.65 -10.50
N LEU A 310 5.29 11.57 -9.77
CA LEU A 310 5.19 11.70 -8.32
C LEU A 310 4.20 12.83 -8.01
N SER A 311 3.28 12.60 -7.08
CA SER A 311 2.29 13.59 -6.63
C SER A 311 2.06 13.46 -5.14
N GLY A 312 1.97 14.60 -4.44
CA GLY A 312 1.87 14.67 -2.99
C GLY A 312 3.21 14.99 -2.31
N SER A 313 3.16 15.59 -1.13
CA SER A 313 4.37 15.81 -0.32
C SER A 313 4.84 14.50 0.31
N MET A 314 6.13 14.19 0.18
CA MET A 314 6.69 12.88 0.55
C MET A 314 8.08 13.03 1.16
N ILE A 315 8.44 12.10 2.05
CA ILE A 315 9.74 12.04 2.71
C ILE A 315 10.39 10.70 2.41
N PHE A 316 11.62 10.74 1.91
CA PHE A 316 12.44 9.58 1.57
C PHE A 316 13.77 9.61 2.33
N SER A 317 14.30 8.44 2.69
CA SER A 317 15.68 8.29 3.17
C SER A 317 16.63 8.20 1.98
N GLY A 318 16.31 7.41 0.95
CA GLY A 318 16.95 7.48 -0.36
C GLY A 318 15.95 7.56 -1.51
N LEU A 319 16.38 8.16 -2.63
CA LEU A 319 15.63 8.22 -3.88
C LEU A 319 16.58 7.95 -5.06
N THR A 320 16.30 6.91 -5.83
CA THR A 320 17.10 6.52 -7.00
C THR A 320 16.24 6.42 -8.26
N LYS A 321 16.70 7.03 -9.36
CA LYS A 321 16.17 6.85 -10.71
C LYS A 321 17.31 7.01 -11.71
N ASN A 322 17.84 5.87 -12.16
CA ASN A 322 18.91 5.83 -13.17
C ASN A 322 18.34 5.25 -14.46
N VAL A 323 18.68 5.84 -15.60
CA VAL A 323 17.99 5.54 -16.87
C VAL A 323 18.95 5.18 -17.98
N THR A 324 18.71 4.05 -18.64
CA THR A 324 19.56 3.56 -19.74
C THR A 324 19.20 4.17 -21.10
N ALA A 325 18.02 4.78 -21.20
CA ALA A 325 17.49 5.55 -22.33
C ALA A 325 16.84 6.85 -21.81
N GLY A 326 16.54 7.80 -22.70
CA GLY A 326 15.87 9.04 -22.32
C GLY A 326 14.51 8.80 -21.64
N ASP A 327 14.24 9.50 -20.53
CA ASP A 327 13.09 9.23 -19.66
C ASP A 327 12.64 10.48 -18.90
N ILE A 328 11.40 10.50 -18.40
CA ILE A 328 10.81 11.65 -17.72
C ILE A 328 10.24 11.28 -16.34
N LEU A 329 10.76 11.94 -15.30
CA LEU A 329 10.22 11.95 -13.95
C LEU A 329 9.47 13.27 -13.72
N TYR A 330 8.14 13.22 -13.78
CA TYR A 330 7.25 14.33 -13.47
C TYR A 330 7.03 14.46 -11.97
N PHE A 331 7.06 15.70 -11.49
CA PHE A 331 6.68 16.10 -10.15
C PHE A 331 5.44 16.99 -10.22
N TYR A 332 4.39 16.66 -9.46
CA TYR A 332 3.23 17.54 -9.36
C TYR A 332 3.61 18.82 -8.58
N PRO A 333 3.29 20.03 -9.07
CA PRO A 333 3.72 21.30 -8.50
C PRO A 333 3.11 21.59 -7.12
N GLY A 334 3.73 22.52 -6.38
CA GLY A 334 3.26 22.97 -5.07
C GLY A 334 3.52 22.00 -3.90
N TYR A 335 3.83 20.73 -4.17
CA TYR A 335 4.29 19.76 -3.18
C TYR A 335 5.79 19.85 -2.93
N THR A 336 6.21 19.36 -1.75
CA THR A 336 7.61 19.23 -1.36
C THR A 336 8.02 17.76 -1.34
N TYR A 337 9.08 17.44 -2.07
CA TYR A 337 9.70 16.12 -2.12
C TYR A 337 11.01 16.17 -1.34
N THR A 338 11.07 15.49 -0.20
CA THR A 338 12.21 15.53 0.73
C THR A 338 13.04 14.25 0.63
N VAL A 339 14.36 14.36 0.47
CA VAL A 339 15.31 13.22 0.45
C VAL A 339 16.41 13.43 1.50
N ASN A 340 16.27 12.78 2.65
CA ASN A 340 17.13 13.03 3.82
C ASN A 340 18.53 12.39 3.74
N GLY A 341 18.70 11.34 2.93
CA GLY A 341 19.95 10.60 2.76
C GLY A 341 20.45 10.68 1.31
N VAL A 342 20.60 9.54 0.63
CA VAL A 342 21.21 9.50 -0.71
C VAL A 342 20.18 9.75 -1.80
N GLN A 343 20.41 10.77 -2.61
CA GLN A 343 19.76 10.97 -3.89
C GLN A 343 20.68 10.53 -5.02
N ASP A 344 20.14 9.75 -5.97
CA ASP A 344 20.81 9.40 -7.24
C ASP A 344 19.80 9.48 -8.39
N LEU A 345 19.79 10.60 -9.11
CA LEU A 345 18.95 10.79 -10.30
C LEU A 345 19.90 11.04 -11.48
N SER A 346 20.13 10.00 -12.28
CA SER A 346 21.19 10.00 -13.28
C SER A 346 20.72 9.57 -14.68
N GLY A 347 21.10 10.35 -15.68
CA GLY A 347 21.12 9.93 -17.09
C GLY A 347 22.28 8.97 -17.40
N ASN A 348 22.43 8.60 -18.67
CA ASN A 348 23.45 7.66 -19.15
C ASN A 348 24.27 8.18 -20.34
N SER A 349 23.87 9.29 -20.98
CA SER A 349 24.66 9.93 -22.05
C SER A 349 24.18 11.35 -22.36
N PRO A 350 25.10 12.33 -22.53
CA PRO A 350 24.78 13.74 -22.82
C PRO A 350 24.19 13.99 -24.22
N SER A 351 24.09 13.00 -25.10
CA SER A 351 23.54 13.20 -26.45
C SER A 351 22.10 12.71 -26.61
N THR A 352 21.70 11.68 -25.87
CA THR A 352 20.49 10.89 -26.20
C THR A 352 19.80 10.25 -24.99
N ARG A 353 20.36 10.34 -23.77
CA ARG A 353 19.93 9.52 -22.63
C ARG A 353 19.91 10.31 -21.32
N TYR A 354 19.32 11.50 -21.37
CA TYR A 354 19.03 12.33 -20.20
C TYR A 354 17.87 11.77 -19.37
N LEU A 355 17.95 11.98 -18.05
CA LEU A 355 16.77 11.96 -17.19
C LEU A 355 16.16 13.37 -17.14
N SER A 356 14.89 13.53 -17.51
CA SER A 356 14.20 14.81 -17.41
C SER A 356 13.40 14.91 -16.11
N LEU A 357 13.67 15.90 -15.27
CA LEU A 357 12.93 16.22 -14.05
C LEU A 357 12.04 17.44 -14.30
N LEU A 358 10.76 17.20 -14.55
CA LEU A 358 9.82 18.22 -15.03
C LEU A 358 8.67 18.42 -14.05
N SER A 359 8.09 19.63 -14.01
CA SER A 359 6.75 19.78 -13.44
C SER A 359 5.71 19.08 -14.30
N SER A 360 4.69 18.48 -13.68
CA SER A 360 3.52 17.96 -14.40
C SER A 360 2.55 19.06 -14.87
N VAL A 361 2.81 20.33 -14.53
CA VAL A 361 2.05 21.50 -15.02
C VAL A 361 3.02 22.62 -15.37
N ALA A 362 3.12 22.92 -16.67
CA ALA A 362 4.09 23.89 -17.19
C ALA A 362 3.99 25.26 -16.48
N GLY A 363 5.15 25.82 -16.13
CA GLY A 363 5.26 27.13 -15.47
C GLY A 363 4.94 27.12 -13.97
N GLN A 364 4.54 25.98 -13.38
CA GLN A 364 4.30 25.86 -11.93
C GLN A 364 5.41 25.05 -11.27
N GLN A 365 6.05 25.62 -10.24
CA GLN A 365 7.19 24.96 -9.61
C GLN A 365 6.83 23.79 -8.70
N TRP A 366 7.61 22.71 -8.77
CA TRP A 366 7.72 21.68 -7.73
C TRP A 366 8.85 22.03 -6.75
N LYS A 367 8.75 21.60 -5.49
CA LYS A 367 9.78 21.90 -4.47
C LYS A 367 10.58 20.66 -4.12
N PHE A 368 11.89 20.79 -4.12
CA PHE A 368 12.81 19.71 -3.79
C PHE A 368 13.64 20.07 -2.56
N HIS A 369 13.80 19.15 -1.63
CA HIS A 369 14.57 19.36 -0.40
C HIS A 369 15.42 18.13 -0.09
N ALA A 370 16.65 18.10 -0.61
CA ALA A 370 17.60 17.01 -0.37
C ALA A 370 18.81 17.50 0.44
N PRO A 371 18.73 17.59 1.78
CA PRO A 371 19.87 18.01 2.61
C PRO A 371 21.00 16.98 2.68
N GLY A 372 20.78 15.74 2.22
CA GLY A 372 21.81 14.70 2.15
C GLY A 372 22.64 14.72 0.85
N ARG A 373 23.49 13.71 0.67
CA ARG A 373 24.35 13.54 -0.51
C ARG A 373 23.50 13.40 -1.79
N ARG A 374 23.89 14.14 -2.83
CA ARG A 374 23.24 14.10 -4.14
C ARG A 374 24.19 13.64 -5.23
N THR A 375 23.67 12.80 -6.12
CA THR A 375 24.15 12.64 -7.49
C THR A 375 23.01 13.10 -8.39
N LEU A 376 23.24 14.22 -9.06
CA LEU A 376 22.46 14.73 -10.18
C LEU A 376 23.44 14.81 -11.34
N ASN A 377 23.29 13.94 -12.34
CA ASN A 377 24.23 13.82 -13.45
C ASN A 377 23.47 13.55 -14.75
N LEU A 378 23.76 14.29 -15.83
CA LEU A 378 23.06 14.18 -17.11
C LEU A 378 21.53 14.30 -16.93
N VAL A 379 21.12 15.41 -16.30
CA VAL A 379 19.73 15.69 -15.94
C VAL A 379 19.22 16.97 -16.59
N VAL A 380 18.03 16.93 -17.18
CA VAL A 380 17.33 18.13 -17.66
C VAL A 380 16.33 18.56 -16.59
N LEU A 381 16.48 19.77 -16.03
CA LEU A 381 15.56 20.30 -15.01
C LEU A 381 14.64 21.37 -15.59
N LYS A 382 13.36 21.32 -15.23
CA LYS A 382 12.40 22.40 -15.54
C LYS A 382 11.40 22.61 -14.42
N ASP A 383 11.01 23.88 -14.23
CA ASP A 383 9.98 24.28 -13.27
C ASP A 383 10.30 23.77 -11.85
N SER A 384 11.56 23.81 -11.41
CA SER A 384 12.02 23.24 -10.12
C SER A 384 12.47 24.32 -9.13
N ASN A 385 12.16 24.15 -7.85
CA ASN A 385 12.64 25.00 -6.76
C ASN A 385 13.43 24.17 -5.75
N ASN A 386 14.74 24.41 -5.63
CA ASN A 386 15.59 23.72 -4.66
C ASN A 386 15.58 24.42 -3.30
N THR A 387 14.76 23.91 -2.40
CA THR A 387 14.64 24.39 -1.02
C THR A 387 15.66 23.77 -0.05
N ALA A 388 16.68 23.07 -0.54
CA ALA A 388 17.82 22.65 0.28
C ALA A 388 18.83 23.80 0.48
N GLY A 389 19.70 23.65 1.48
CA GLY A 389 20.56 24.72 2.00
C GLY A 389 21.75 25.12 1.12
N ALA A 390 22.97 24.89 1.63
CA ALA A 390 24.21 25.36 1.00
C ALA A 390 24.49 24.68 -0.35
N ASP A 391 24.31 23.35 -0.41
CA ASP A 391 24.54 22.61 -1.66
C ASP A 391 23.37 22.83 -2.62
N LYS A 392 23.63 23.52 -3.73
CA LYS A 392 22.64 23.82 -4.79
C LYS A 392 23.09 23.43 -6.20
N VAL A 393 24.28 22.83 -6.30
CA VAL A 393 24.92 22.44 -7.56
C VAL A 393 24.22 21.26 -8.23
N CYS A 394 24.10 21.34 -9.55
CA CYS A 394 23.70 20.28 -10.46
C CYS A 394 24.81 20.15 -11.53
N LEU A 395 25.47 18.99 -11.58
CA LEU A 395 26.60 18.72 -12.46
C LEU A 395 26.10 18.12 -13.78
N ASP A 396 26.64 18.59 -14.90
CA ASP A 396 26.28 18.15 -16.26
C ASP A 396 24.75 18.19 -16.50
N CYS A 397 24.10 19.20 -15.90
CA CYS A 397 22.66 19.40 -15.94
C CYS A 397 22.26 20.49 -16.92
N THR A 398 21.14 20.30 -17.62
CA THR A 398 20.56 21.31 -18.52
C THR A 398 19.43 22.07 -17.83
N ASP A 399 19.58 23.39 -17.68
CA ASP A 399 18.49 24.28 -17.28
C ASP A 399 17.50 24.47 -18.45
N SER A 400 16.29 23.92 -18.33
CA SER A 400 15.18 24.12 -19.28
C SER A 400 14.15 25.17 -18.84
N GLY A 401 14.54 26.03 -17.90
CA GLY A 401 13.84 27.24 -17.50
C GLY A 401 12.94 27.11 -16.26
N ASN A 402 12.63 28.28 -15.68
CA ASN A 402 11.82 28.45 -14.47
C ASN A 402 12.34 27.64 -13.26
N ASN A 403 13.65 27.41 -13.21
CA ASN A 403 14.32 26.82 -12.08
C ASN A 403 14.72 27.93 -11.07
N SER A 404 14.66 27.63 -9.78
CA SER A 404 15.03 28.55 -8.70
C SER A 404 15.87 27.85 -7.66
N ASP A 405 16.82 28.58 -7.08
CA ASP A 405 17.77 28.08 -6.08
C ASP A 405 18.65 26.91 -6.58
N TRP A 406 18.84 26.79 -7.89
CA TRP A 406 19.78 25.86 -8.52
C TRP A 406 21.03 26.58 -9.00
N SER A 407 22.19 25.93 -8.87
CA SER A 407 23.43 26.32 -9.55
C SER A 407 23.72 25.26 -10.61
N PHE A 408 23.76 25.66 -11.88
CA PHE A 408 24.10 24.78 -12.99
C PHE A 408 25.57 24.98 -13.33
N GLU A 409 26.40 24.00 -13.01
CA GLU A 409 27.80 24.01 -13.44
C GLU A 409 27.85 23.42 -14.86
N ALA A 410 28.40 24.20 -15.79
CA ALA A 410 28.65 23.71 -17.14
C ALA A 410 29.69 22.59 -17.08
N GLU A 411 29.51 21.57 -17.93
CA GLU A 411 30.51 20.51 -18.14
C GLU A 411 31.87 21.18 -18.36
N ALA A 412 32.83 20.87 -17.49
CA ALA A 412 34.14 21.51 -17.54
C ALA A 412 34.76 21.16 -18.89
N THR A 413 34.82 22.13 -19.81
CA THR A 413 35.44 21.96 -21.12
C THR A 413 36.89 21.58 -20.89
N VAL A 414 37.17 20.28 -20.99
CA VAL A 414 38.53 19.75 -20.94
C VAL A 414 39.23 20.37 -22.12
N ALA A 415 40.05 21.38 -21.83
CA ALA A 415 40.85 22.04 -22.84
C ALA A 415 41.76 20.97 -23.42
N THR A 416 41.41 20.48 -24.61
CA THR A 416 42.19 19.50 -25.34
C THR A 416 43.48 20.21 -25.73
N THR A 417 44.48 20.08 -24.87
CA THR A 417 45.85 20.46 -25.19
C THR A 417 46.30 19.51 -26.29
N THR A 418 46.01 19.90 -27.53
CA THR A 418 46.65 19.33 -28.71
C THR A 418 48.14 19.53 -28.49
N ALA A 419 48.80 18.48 -28.00
CA ALA A 419 50.24 18.47 -27.81
C ALA A 419 50.85 18.82 -29.16
N ALA A 420 51.43 20.01 -29.25
CA ALA A 420 52.12 20.45 -30.44
C ALA A 420 53.30 19.47 -30.61
N SER A 421 53.16 18.53 -31.55
CA SER A 421 54.24 17.64 -31.92
C SER A 421 55.34 18.51 -32.51
N THR A 422 56.39 18.74 -31.72
CA THR A 422 57.60 19.41 -32.15
C THR A 422 58.32 18.49 -33.12
N GLY A 423 57.90 18.55 -34.39
CA GLY A 423 58.47 17.82 -35.51
C GLY A 423 59.89 18.29 -35.82
N THR A 424 60.85 17.79 -35.04
CA THR A 424 62.26 18.07 -35.22
C THR A 424 62.83 17.26 -36.39
N GLY A 425 62.90 17.90 -37.56
CA GLY A 425 63.97 17.70 -38.55
C GLY A 425 63.95 16.44 -39.44
N GLY A 426 63.94 16.67 -40.76
CA GLY A 426 64.20 15.65 -41.78
C GLY A 426 64.06 16.24 -43.18
N GLY A 427 65.17 16.67 -43.78
CA GLY A 427 65.15 17.44 -45.04
C GLY A 427 64.96 16.60 -46.31
N GLY A 428 64.63 17.24 -47.44
CA GLY A 428 64.65 16.57 -48.75
C GLY A 428 63.88 17.24 -49.89
N GLY A 429 64.52 18.18 -50.58
CA GLY A 429 64.45 18.34 -52.05
C GLY A 429 63.10 18.44 -52.78
N GLY A 430 62.78 19.66 -53.24
CA GLY A 430 62.48 19.90 -54.65
C GLY A 430 61.06 19.66 -55.19
N GLY A 431 60.40 20.78 -55.56
CA GLY A 431 59.69 20.83 -56.84
C GLY A 431 58.22 21.26 -56.86
N ARG A 432 57.98 22.27 -57.71
CA ARG A 432 56.74 22.54 -58.47
C ARG A 432 55.57 23.24 -57.73
N ARG A 433 55.25 24.43 -58.28
CA ARG A 433 54.10 25.29 -57.94
C ARG A 433 52.76 24.60 -58.26
N THR A 434 51.77 24.82 -57.39
CA THR A 434 50.38 25.15 -57.80
C THR A 434 49.65 25.86 -56.66
N SER A 435 48.88 26.88 -57.02
CA SER A 435 48.03 27.71 -56.14
C SER A 435 46.79 26.97 -55.64
N SER A 436 46.30 27.31 -54.44
CA SER A 436 44.89 27.74 -54.20
C SER A 436 44.57 28.08 -52.75
N ALA A 437 43.76 29.13 -52.57
CA ALA A 437 42.87 29.43 -51.43
C ALA A 437 43.41 29.29 -49.98
N SER A 438 44.00 30.36 -49.47
CA SER A 438 43.95 30.65 -48.02
C SER A 438 42.56 31.20 -47.66
N THR A 439 41.72 30.39 -47.02
CA THR A 439 40.46 30.86 -46.42
C THR A 439 40.75 31.29 -44.99
N ALA A 440 40.85 32.59 -44.76
CA ALA A 440 41.06 33.14 -43.42
C ALA A 440 39.83 32.89 -42.53
N THR A 441 39.98 32.05 -41.51
CA THR A 441 38.96 31.87 -40.47
C THR A 441 38.82 33.18 -39.68
N PRO A 442 37.61 33.78 -39.57
CA PRO A 442 37.45 35.03 -38.85
C PRO A 442 37.58 34.80 -37.34
N THR A 443 38.54 35.50 -36.71
CA THR A 443 38.66 35.58 -35.25
C THR A 443 37.46 36.34 -34.69
N VAL A 444 36.42 35.61 -34.25
CA VAL A 444 35.27 36.21 -33.57
C VAL A 444 35.72 36.67 -32.18
N VAL A 445 35.92 37.98 -32.04
CA VAL A 445 36.19 38.62 -30.75
C VAL A 445 34.88 38.68 -29.97
N THR A 446 34.68 37.72 -29.05
CA THR A 446 33.54 37.74 -28.13
C THR A 446 33.65 38.95 -27.20
N PRO A 447 32.71 39.91 -27.22
CA PRO A 447 32.77 41.07 -26.35
C PRO A 447 32.58 40.66 -24.88
N ALA A 448 33.36 41.25 -23.98
CA ALA A 448 33.22 41.04 -22.55
C ALA A 448 31.86 41.55 -22.06
N VAL A 449 30.96 40.64 -21.68
CA VAL A 449 29.67 40.98 -21.09
C VAL A 449 29.90 41.43 -19.64
N THR A 450 29.79 42.73 -19.39
CA THR A 450 29.76 43.26 -18.02
C THR A 450 28.53 42.71 -17.29
N PRO A 451 28.67 42.18 -16.06
CA PRO A 451 27.55 41.61 -15.33
C PRO A 451 26.55 42.70 -14.95
N VAL A 452 25.41 42.70 -15.62
CA VAL A 452 24.30 43.62 -15.30
C VAL A 452 23.57 43.09 -14.07
N THR A 453 23.91 43.62 -12.89
CA THR A 453 23.19 43.32 -11.65
C THR A 453 21.71 43.66 -11.79
N PRO A 454 20.78 42.69 -11.77
CA PRO A 454 19.37 42.98 -11.99
C PRO A 454 18.82 43.74 -10.79
N ALA A 455 18.30 44.95 -11.05
CA ALA A 455 17.63 45.75 -10.04
C ALA A 455 16.36 45.02 -9.55
N VAL A 456 16.42 44.43 -8.36
CA VAL A 456 15.32 43.68 -7.75
C VAL A 456 14.16 44.64 -7.46
N SER A 457 13.17 44.66 -8.35
CA SER A 457 11.95 45.44 -8.18
C SER A 457 11.12 44.88 -7.03
N THR A 458 11.18 45.54 -5.87
CA THR A 458 10.43 45.18 -4.66
C THR A 458 8.93 45.49 -4.74
N LYS A 459 8.41 45.87 -5.92
CA LYS A 459 6.98 46.12 -6.14
C LYS A 459 6.20 44.81 -6.19
N VAL A 460 5.83 44.30 -5.01
CA VAL A 460 4.86 43.22 -4.84
C VAL A 460 3.60 43.54 -5.63
N SER A 461 3.31 42.71 -6.65
CA SER A 461 2.19 42.91 -7.56
C SER A 461 0.87 43.13 -6.80
N PRO A 462 0.01 44.11 -7.19
CA PRO A 462 -1.29 44.33 -6.57
C PRO A 462 -2.15 43.06 -6.48
N ILE A 463 -1.98 42.14 -7.45
CA ILE A 463 -2.66 40.84 -7.52
C ILE A 463 -2.26 39.95 -6.32
N VAL A 464 -0.98 39.90 -5.95
CA VAL A 464 -0.48 39.12 -4.80
C VAL A 464 -1.05 39.68 -3.50
N LYS A 465 -1.14 41.00 -3.36
CA LYS A 465 -1.74 41.67 -2.19
C LYS A 465 -3.25 41.40 -2.09
N ALA A 466 -3.96 41.31 -3.21
CA ALA A 466 -5.38 40.95 -3.27
C ALA A 466 -5.62 39.46 -2.95
N LEU A 467 -4.78 38.55 -3.46
CA LEU A 467 -4.85 37.12 -3.16
C LEU A 467 -4.60 36.83 -1.68
N LYS A 468 -3.59 37.47 -1.06
CA LYS A 468 -3.33 37.34 0.38
C LYS A 468 -4.55 37.77 1.23
N ARG A 469 -5.14 38.94 0.93
CA ARG A 469 -6.37 39.41 1.60
C ARG A 469 -7.54 38.43 1.46
N ARG A 470 -7.71 37.78 0.30
CA ARG A 470 -8.74 36.73 0.11
C ARG A 470 -8.45 35.48 0.93
N ALA A 471 -7.20 35.04 1.02
CA ALA A 471 -6.80 33.89 1.85
C ALA A 471 -7.03 34.15 3.34
N ASP A 472 -6.62 35.32 3.85
CA ASP A 472 -6.81 35.72 5.25
C ASP A 472 -8.30 35.78 5.62
N ALA A 473 -9.14 36.33 4.73
CA ALA A 473 -10.59 36.37 4.91
C ALA A 473 -11.24 34.97 4.92
N LEU A 474 -10.78 34.05 4.07
CA LEU A 474 -11.23 32.65 4.05
C LEU A 474 -10.88 31.93 5.36
N GLN A 475 -9.65 32.12 5.84
CA GLN A 475 -9.16 31.52 7.08
C GLN A 475 -9.93 32.03 8.31
N ALA A 476 -10.28 33.32 8.33
CA ALA A 476 -11.15 33.90 9.35
C ALA A 476 -12.57 33.28 9.31
N LYS A 477 -13.15 33.04 8.12
CA LYS A 477 -14.45 32.38 7.95
C LYS A 477 -14.44 30.94 8.47
N ILE A 478 -13.42 30.16 8.11
CA ILE A 478 -13.23 28.78 8.59
C ILE A 478 -13.14 28.75 10.13
N THR A 479 -12.37 29.66 10.72
CA THR A 479 -12.19 29.75 12.18
C THR A 479 -13.51 30.06 12.90
N ARG A 480 -14.31 31.01 12.37
CA ARG A 480 -15.66 31.31 12.91
C ARG A 480 -16.58 30.08 12.85
N THR A 481 -16.61 29.37 11.73
CA THR A 481 -17.45 28.16 11.57
C THR A 481 -17.02 27.03 12.53
N LYS A 482 -15.71 26.81 12.71
CA LYS A 482 -15.18 25.81 13.65
C LYS A 482 -15.61 26.11 15.09
N ASN A 483 -15.54 27.38 15.51
CA ASN A 483 -15.96 27.81 16.84
C ASN A 483 -17.48 27.68 17.05
N ALA A 484 -18.29 28.02 16.04
CA ALA A 484 -19.74 27.85 16.07
C ALA A 484 -20.15 26.36 16.19
N LEU A 485 -19.48 25.46 15.45
CA LEU A 485 -19.68 24.01 15.57
C LEU A 485 -19.31 23.48 16.96
N LYS A 486 -18.16 23.91 17.51
CA LYS A 486 -17.74 23.53 18.87
C LYS A 486 -18.75 23.99 19.94
N LYS A 487 -19.29 25.21 19.82
CA LYS A 487 -20.36 25.69 20.71
C LYS A 487 -21.63 24.84 20.60
N LYS A 488 -22.05 24.51 19.37
CA LYS A 488 -23.26 23.69 19.11
C LYS A 488 -23.11 22.23 19.57
N SER A 489 -21.92 21.65 19.52
CA SER A 489 -21.68 20.30 20.06
C SER A 489 -21.63 20.27 21.58
N MET A 490 -21.00 21.27 22.23
CA MET A 490 -21.01 21.40 23.69
C MET A 490 -22.42 21.63 24.24
N GLN A 491 -23.23 22.48 23.60
CA GLN A 491 -24.63 22.67 23.99
C GLN A 491 -25.41 21.34 23.95
N ARG A 492 -25.33 20.60 22.83
CA ARG A 492 -25.98 19.29 22.70
C ARG A 492 -25.51 18.26 23.72
N ALA A 493 -24.27 18.35 24.20
CA ALA A 493 -23.76 17.50 25.27
C ALA A 493 -24.35 17.88 26.64
N LEU A 494 -24.45 19.19 26.92
CA LEU A 494 -25.08 19.73 28.13
C LEU A 494 -26.59 19.38 28.18
N ASP A 495 -27.31 19.56 27.06
CA ASP A 495 -28.73 19.21 26.96
C ASP A 495 -28.98 17.71 27.24
N ARG A 496 -28.08 16.84 26.75
CA ARG A 496 -28.10 15.38 27.02
C ARG A 496 -27.78 15.06 28.48
N LEU A 497 -26.88 15.81 29.12
CA LEU A 497 -26.55 15.64 30.53
C LEU A 497 -27.75 16.05 31.41
N ASN A 498 -28.34 17.21 31.16
CA ASN A 498 -29.53 17.70 31.87
C ASN A 498 -30.71 16.74 31.72
N LYS A 499 -30.93 16.18 30.51
CA LYS A 499 -31.94 15.14 30.29
C LYS A 499 -31.67 13.85 31.09
N ARG A 500 -30.41 13.47 31.30
CA ARG A 500 -30.03 12.31 32.13
C ARG A 500 -30.17 12.59 33.63
N ILE A 501 -29.93 13.82 34.08
CA ILE A 501 -30.13 14.24 35.47
C ILE A 501 -31.63 14.20 35.80
N ASN A 502 -32.46 14.86 35.00
CA ASN A 502 -33.92 14.92 35.22
C ASN A 502 -34.61 13.55 35.15
N ALA A 503 -34.01 12.57 34.46
CA ALA A 503 -34.49 11.19 34.40
C ALA A 503 -34.03 10.30 35.57
N LYS A 504 -33.20 10.81 36.48
CA LYS A 504 -32.78 10.16 37.74
C LYS A 504 -33.41 10.79 38.99
N THR A 505 -33.97 12.00 38.86
CA THR A 505 -34.66 12.73 39.94
C THR A 505 -36.18 12.44 39.95
N LYS A 506 -36.67 11.71 38.96
CA LYS A 506 -38.00 11.07 38.91
C LYS A 506 -37.82 9.57 39.09
#